data_AF-A0A510KX13-F1
#
_entry.id   AF-A0A510KX13-F1
#
_cell.length_a   1.000
_cell.length_b   1.000
_cell.length_c   1.000
_cell.angle_alpha   90.00
_cell.angle_beta   90.00
_cell.angle_gamma   90.00
#
_symmetry.space_group_name_H-M   'P 1'
#
loop_
_entity.id
_entity.type
_entity.pdbx_description
1 polymer ?
#
loop_
_entity_poly.entity_id
_entity_poly.type
_entity_poly.pdbx_seq_one_letter_code
_entity_poly.pdbx_strand_id
1 'polypeptide(L)'
;MKLKKYILIGMIALLAVVACDNKKNSKDKEKVKAVNVKKDISNEEIKKYSEYLKISEEPNSEEWNDFFTEIKKDEFSDANGNIKDISGEIISIVNLDGSINLIGNYIKEITDVMQKSPKMEAIDTNAQNLVDSLIQEQKVLTEINDYFEKGNYKTDKLGRVDELNDKYKVVLRNRLENSKIFSNSLHEFAEAINKKMEAQLQKDGKTATLNILKFVNSANGFEEAAFSKNNLNFDEEEVKELEKANNELQKAYKNIAGMTVENAKKENISESDFKKIKESSKALSENTQKMLTGVKNQNIQDVVISASNILSAKTDLENVFNVLLIQK
;
A
#
# COMPACT_ATOMS: atom_id res chain seq x y z
N MET A 1 18.66 14.10 -1.47
CA MET A 1 17.56 14.26 -0.50
C MET A 1 16.72 12.99 -0.58
N LYS A 2 16.82 12.09 0.40
CA LYS A 2 16.07 10.83 0.40
C LYS A 2 14.62 11.22 0.63
N LEU A 3 13.78 11.18 -0.41
CA LEU A 3 12.34 11.16 -0.21
C LEU A 3 12.08 10.05 0.80
N LYS A 4 11.38 10.37 1.90
CA LYS A 4 10.97 9.38 2.89
C LYS A 4 10.38 8.21 2.10
N LYS A 5 11.04 7.06 2.23
CA LYS A 5 10.76 5.88 1.42
C LYS A 5 9.29 5.54 1.61
N TYR A 6 8.69 5.05 0.52
CA TYR A 6 7.34 4.49 0.44
C TYR A 6 6.18 5.49 0.52
N ILE A 7 5.89 6.11 -0.62
CA ILE A 7 4.53 6.53 -0.94
C ILE A 7 4.03 5.44 -1.88
N LEU A 8 3.39 4.38 -1.36
CA LEU A 8 2.78 3.39 -2.24
C LEU A 8 1.35 3.08 -1.82
N ILE A 9 0.44 3.72 -2.56
CA ILE A 9 -0.89 3.26 -2.95
C ILE A 9 -1.79 2.95 -1.75
N GLY A 10 -2.25 4.03 -1.12
CA GLY A 10 -3.47 4.00 -0.33
C GLY A 10 -4.64 3.73 -1.26
N MET A 11 -4.86 2.45 -1.59
CA MET A 11 -6.09 2.03 -2.26
C MET A 11 -7.23 2.19 -1.29
N ILE A 12 -8.22 2.97 -1.69
CA ILE A 12 -9.38 3.27 -0.87
C ILE A 12 -10.19 1.97 -0.68
N ALA A 13 -9.89 1.30 0.43
CA ALA A 13 -10.78 0.39 1.11
C ALA A 13 -11.93 1.21 1.68
N LEU A 14 -12.92 1.43 0.83
CA LEU A 14 -14.22 2.00 1.12
C LEU A 14 -14.81 1.40 2.41
N LEU A 15 -14.60 2.03 3.58
CA LEU A 15 -15.21 1.61 4.85
C LEU A 15 -16.70 1.95 4.80
N ALA A 16 -17.54 1.05 4.29
CA ALA A 16 -18.99 1.17 4.42
C ALA A 16 -19.44 0.50 5.74
N VAL A 17 -19.83 1.29 6.74
CA VAL A 17 -20.68 0.81 7.85
C VAL A 17 -21.67 1.90 8.22
N VAL A 18 -22.94 1.68 7.86
CA VAL A 18 -24.24 1.74 8.58
C VAL A 18 -25.28 1.57 7.42
N ALA A 19 -26.41 0.86 7.46
CA ALA A 19 -27.37 0.47 8.49
C ALA A 19 -27.83 -0.99 8.36
N CYS A 20 -28.28 -1.55 9.49
CA CYS A 20 -29.12 -2.76 9.54
C CYS A 20 -30.44 -2.52 8.78
N ASP A 21 -30.85 -3.45 7.91
CA ASP A 21 -32.28 -3.73 7.79
C ASP A 21 -32.64 -5.17 7.38
N ASN A 22 -33.79 -5.62 7.87
CA ASN A 22 -34.25 -7.00 7.96
C ASN A 22 -34.82 -7.61 6.65
N LYS A 23 -34.55 -8.92 6.46
CA LYS A 23 -35.35 -10.00 5.81
C LYS A 23 -36.04 -9.78 4.44
N LYS A 24 -35.75 -10.68 3.47
CA LYS A 24 -36.63 -11.82 3.05
C LYS A 24 -36.04 -12.74 1.96
N ASN A 25 -36.40 -14.02 2.05
CA ASN A 25 -36.00 -15.20 1.25
C ASN A 25 -36.44 -15.20 -0.23
N SER A 26 -35.70 -15.92 -1.10
CA SER A 26 -36.25 -16.97 -1.99
C SER A 26 -35.17 -17.91 -2.55
N LYS A 27 -35.55 -19.18 -2.76
CA LYS A 27 -34.72 -20.36 -3.10
C LYS A 27 -34.58 -20.65 -4.62
N ASP A 28 -33.55 -21.47 -4.90
CA ASP A 28 -33.40 -22.56 -5.89
C ASP A 28 -32.68 -22.36 -7.26
N LYS A 29 -31.55 -23.12 -7.35
CA LYS A 29 -30.99 -24.00 -8.44
C LYS A 29 -30.68 -23.44 -9.85
N GLU A 30 -29.65 -23.83 -10.60
CA GLU A 30 -28.39 -24.60 -10.44
C GLU A 30 -27.60 -24.47 -11.78
N LYS A 31 -26.24 -24.56 -11.73
CA LYS A 31 -25.24 -24.92 -12.76
C LYS A 31 -24.40 -23.84 -13.49
N VAL A 32 -23.11 -24.20 -13.59
CA VAL A 32 -21.87 -23.55 -14.12
C VAL A 32 -21.14 -22.64 -13.13
N LYS A 33 -20.05 -23.13 -12.49
CA LYS A 33 -19.21 -22.36 -11.56
C LYS A 33 -18.16 -21.53 -12.32
N ALA A 34 -18.61 -20.39 -12.83
CA ALA A 34 -17.79 -19.18 -12.75
C ALA A 34 -17.62 -18.80 -11.27
N VAL A 35 -16.56 -18.06 -10.91
CA VAL A 35 -16.33 -17.56 -9.54
C VAL A 35 -17.57 -16.78 -9.10
N ASN A 36 -18.44 -17.42 -8.32
CA ASN A 36 -19.65 -16.84 -7.76
C ASN A 36 -19.23 -15.89 -6.63
N VAL A 37 -18.76 -14.69 -6.97
CA VAL A 37 -18.68 -13.60 -6.00
C VAL A 37 -20.12 -13.17 -5.71
N LYS A 38 -20.58 -13.36 -4.48
CA LYS A 38 -21.93 -12.96 -4.04
C LYS A 38 -22.21 -11.49 -4.38
N LYS A 39 -23.52 -11.23 -4.47
CA LYS A 39 -24.18 -10.01 -4.97
C LYS A 39 -23.74 -8.73 -4.26
N ASP A 40 -23.25 -8.81 -3.02
CA ASP A 40 -22.81 -7.69 -2.20
C ASP A 40 -21.48 -8.08 -1.55
N ILE A 41 -20.43 -7.27 -1.70
CA ILE A 41 -19.26 -7.39 -0.83
C ILE A 41 -19.75 -6.97 0.56
N SER A 42 -19.56 -7.86 1.53
CA SER A 42 -20.01 -7.62 2.91
C SER A 42 -19.17 -6.54 3.59
N ASN A 43 -19.77 -5.86 4.56
CA ASN A 43 -19.06 -4.87 5.38
C ASN A 43 -17.88 -5.53 6.12
N GLU A 44 -18.02 -6.80 6.46
CA GLU A 44 -16.97 -7.59 7.09
C GLU A 44 -15.81 -7.91 6.13
N GLU A 45 -16.07 -8.17 4.84
CA GLU A 45 -15.01 -8.30 3.80
C GLU A 45 -14.24 -6.99 3.65
N ILE A 46 -14.95 -5.87 3.57
CA ILE A 46 -14.36 -4.53 3.50
C ILE A 46 -13.49 -4.24 4.73
N LYS A 47 -14.00 -4.52 5.93
CA LYS A 47 -13.27 -4.27 7.18
C LYS A 47 -11.98 -5.09 7.23
N LYS A 48 -12.05 -6.38 6.89
CA LYS A 48 -10.88 -7.25 6.84
C LYS A 48 -9.87 -6.79 5.78
N TYR A 49 -10.36 -6.37 4.61
CA TYR A 49 -9.52 -5.76 3.57
C TYR A 49 -8.80 -4.50 4.06
N SER A 50 -9.49 -3.59 4.76
CA SER A 50 -8.86 -2.38 5.33
C SER A 50 -7.77 -2.71 6.36
N GLU A 51 -7.93 -3.78 7.14
CA GLU A 51 -6.89 -4.23 8.07
C GLU A 51 -5.67 -4.79 7.31
N TYR A 52 -5.89 -5.58 6.25
CA TYR A 52 -4.79 -6.04 5.41
C TYR A 52 -4.05 -4.93 4.68
N LEU A 53 -4.77 -3.88 4.23
CA LEU A 53 -4.15 -2.74 3.58
C LEU A 53 -3.16 -2.04 4.52
N LYS A 54 -3.56 -1.76 5.76
CA LYS A 54 -2.68 -1.17 6.78
C LYS A 54 -1.44 -2.02 7.03
N ILE A 55 -1.64 -3.34 7.15
CA ILE A 55 -0.55 -4.29 7.34
C ILE A 55 0.40 -4.26 6.13
N SER A 56 -0.12 -4.20 4.90
CA SER A 56 0.72 -4.13 3.70
C SER A 56 1.59 -2.88 3.64
N GLU A 57 1.23 -1.83 4.36
CA GLU A 57 1.97 -0.58 4.49
C GLU A 57 2.99 -0.61 5.64
N GLU A 58 2.94 -1.58 6.56
CA GLU A 58 3.82 -1.62 7.73
C GLU A 58 5.33 -1.61 7.37
N PRO A 59 5.81 -2.34 6.33
CA PRO A 59 7.22 -2.29 5.90
C PRO A 59 7.70 -0.89 5.46
N ASN A 60 6.79 0.07 5.36
CA ASN A 60 7.04 1.45 4.98
C ASN A 60 7.24 2.38 6.19
N SER A 61 7.00 1.89 7.41
CA SER A 61 7.06 2.69 8.64
C SER A 61 8.50 3.08 8.98
N GLU A 62 8.66 4.06 9.88
CA GLU A 62 9.98 4.55 10.28
C GLU A 62 10.83 3.44 10.92
N GLU A 63 10.18 2.49 11.60
CA GLU A 63 10.80 1.37 12.31
C GLU A 63 11.54 0.42 11.36
N TRP A 64 11.08 0.30 10.11
CA TRP A 64 11.74 -0.51 9.08
C TRP A 64 12.93 0.19 8.41
N ASN A 65 13.18 1.48 8.68
CA ASN A 65 14.32 2.19 8.08
C ASN A 65 15.67 1.69 8.58
N ASP A 66 15.73 1.25 9.84
CA ASP A 66 16.93 0.77 10.50
C ASP A 66 17.06 -0.76 10.43
N PHE A 67 16.23 -1.40 9.63
CA PHE A 67 16.22 -2.85 9.44
C PHE A 67 17.57 -3.37 8.94
N PHE A 68 17.95 -4.55 9.40
CA PHE A 68 19.19 -5.22 9.03
C PHE A 68 19.34 -5.34 7.50
N THR A 69 20.54 -5.04 7.00
CA THR A 69 20.81 -5.04 5.54
C THR A 69 21.86 -6.07 5.16
N GLU A 70 23.02 -6.03 5.81
CA GLU A 70 24.11 -6.98 5.58
C GLU A 70 25.12 -6.89 6.71
N ILE A 71 25.90 -7.96 6.89
CA ILE A 71 27.10 -7.93 7.72
C ILE A 71 28.21 -7.29 6.91
N LYS A 72 28.80 -6.22 7.45
CA LYS A 72 29.95 -5.53 6.84
C LYS A 72 31.25 -5.93 7.53
N LYS A 73 32.01 -6.83 6.90
CA LYS A 73 33.24 -7.42 7.47
C LYS A 73 34.27 -6.37 7.92
N ASP A 74 34.35 -5.23 7.23
CA ASP A 74 35.25 -4.13 7.52
C ASP A 74 34.97 -3.45 8.87
N GLU A 75 33.73 -3.48 9.36
CA GLU A 75 33.38 -2.95 10.68
C GLU A 75 34.07 -3.73 11.81
N PHE A 76 34.35 -5.02 11.58
CA PHE A 76 34.90 -5.96 12.55
C PHE A 76 36.43 -5.95 12.63
N SER A 77 37.14 -5.21 11.77
CA SER A 77 38.62 -5.18 11.78
C SER A 77 39.14 -3.92 12.49
N ASP A 78 40.09 -4.07 13.41
CA ASP A 78 40.85 -2.96 13.99
C ASP A 78 41.90 -2.42 12.99
N ALA A 79 42.57 -1.32 13.35
CA ALA A 79 43.61 -0.71 12.50
C ALA A 79 44.82 -1.64 12.22
N ASN A 80 44.96 -2.72 13.00
CA ASN A 80 46.01 -3.72 12.87
C ASN A 80 45.52 -4.99 12.14
N GLY A 81 44.25 -5.04 11.72
CA GLY A 81 43.64 -6.19 11.05
C GLY A 81 43.17 -7.30 12.01
N ASN A 82 43.13 -7.07 13.32
CA ASN A 82 42.55 -8.01 14.28
C ASN A 82 41.03 -7.86 14.34
N ILE A 83 40.36 -8.97 14.65
CA ILE A 83 38.90 -8.99 14.81
C ILE A 83 38.53 -8.36 16.16
N LYS A 84 37.66 -7.34 16.11
CA LYS A 84 37.12 -6.63 17.27
C LYS A 84 36.12 -7.49 18.05
N ASP A 85 35.98 -7.17 19.32
CA ASP A 85 34.84 -7.61 20.11
C ASP A 85 33.57 -6.87 19.65
N ILE A 86 32.42 -7.54 19.77
CA ILE A 86 31.11 -6.93 19.59
C ILE A 86 30.86 -6.01 20.80
N SER A 87 31.46 -4.83 20.83
CA SER A 87 30.91 -3.71 21.59
C SER A 87 29.75 -3.13 20.77
N GLY A 88 28.80 -2.45 21.42
CA GLY A 88 27.60 -1.85 20.79
C GLY A 88 27.87 -0.75 19.74
N GLU A 89 29.05 -0.73 19.13
CA GLU A 89 29.51 0.20 18.10
C GLU A 89 29.47 -0.43 16.68
N ILE A 90 29.20 -1.73 16.54
CA ILE A 90 29.09 -2.39 15.22
C ILE A 90 27.66 -2.23 14.68
N ILE A 91 27.45 -1.18 13.89
CA ILE A 91 26.15 -0.76 13.34
C ILE A 91 25.46 -1.91 12.60
N SER A 92 26.19 -2.74 11.84
CA SER A 92 25.61 -3.84 11.06
C SER A 92 24.93 -4.93 11.90
N ILE A 93 25.25 -5.07 13.19
CA ILE A 93 24.66 -6.11 14.05
C ILE A 93 23.84 -5.57 15.21
N VAL A 94 24.03 -4.30 15.61
CA VAL A 94 23.25 -3.65 16.68
C VAL A 94 21.74 -3.67 16.40
N ASN A 95 21.33 -3.69 15.13
CA ASN A 95 19.92 -3.66 14.73
C ASN A 95 19.31 -5.06 14.51
N LEU A 96 20.06 -6.16 14.72
CA LEU A 96 19.58 -7.52 14.45
C LEU A 96 18.40 -7.92 15.33
N ASP A 97 18.52 -7.75 16.65
CA ASP A 97 17.44 -8.07 17.58
C ASP A 97 16.16 -7.27 17.28
N GLY A 98 16.33 -5.97 16.98
CA GLY A 98 15.23 -5.11 16.55
C GLY A 98 14.54 -5.65 15.30
N SER A 99 15.33 -6.05 14.29
CA SER A 99 14.83 -6.60 13.03
C SER A 99 14.10 -7.94 13.22
N ILE A 100 14.64 -8.83 14.06
CA ILE A 100 14.03 -10.13 14.41
C ILE A 100 12.67 -9.92 15.10
N ASN A 101 12.61 -9.00 16.06
CA ASN A 101 11.39 -8.67 16.78
C ASN A 101 10.34 -8.00 15.86
N LEU A 102 10.78 -7.11 14.98
CA LEU A 102 9.91 -6.42 14.02
C LEU A 102 9.25 -7.42 13.06
N ILE A 103 10.00 -8.38 12.50
CA ILE A 103 9.41 -9.47 11.71
C ILE A 103 8.42 -10.29 12.56
N GLY A 104 8.76 -10.60 13.81
CA GLY A 104 7.89 -11.37 14.70
C GLY A 104 6.53 -10.72 14.94
N ASN A 105 6.53 -9.40 15.17
CA ASN A 105 5.32 -8.60 15.31
C ASN A 105 4.52 -8.58 14.01
N TYR A 106 5.19 -8.37 12.87
CA TYR A 106 4.53 -8.33 11.57
C TYR A 106 3.87 -9.66 11.19
N ILE A 107 4.54 -10.80 11.43
CA ILE A 107 3.97 -12.14 11.27
C ILE A 107 2.68 -12.29 12.09
N LYS A 108 2.69 -11.83 13.34
CA LYS A 108 1.55 -11.93 14.24
C LYS A 108 0.37 -11.12 13.72
N GLU A 109 0.60 -9.87 13.30
CA GLU A 109 -0.45 -9.00 12.77
C GLU A 109 -1.13 -9.59 11.53
N ILE A 110 -0.34 -10.08 10.56
CA ILE A 110 -0.87 -10.74 9.36
C ILE A 110 -1.71 -11.97 9.76
N THR A 111 -1.18 -12.81 10.64
CA THR A 111 -1.84 -14.04 11.10
C THR A 111 -3.15 -13.75 11.83
N ASP A 112 -3.18 -12.72 12.68
CA ASP A 112 -4.36 -12.30 13.44
C ASP A 112 -5.49 -11.87 12.48
N VAL A 113 -5.18 -11.14 11.40
CA VAL A 113 -6.17 -10.73 10.39
C VAL A 113 -6.65 -11.92 9.56
N MET A 114 -5.76 -12.83 9.16
CA MET A 114 -6.11 -14.04 8.40
C MET A 114 -7.12 -14.96 9.10
N GLN A 115 -7.10 -14.97 10.43
CA GLN A 115 -8.03 -15.75 11.24
C GLN A 115 -9.42 -15.11 11.34
N LYS A 116 -9.56 -13.81 11.08
CA LYS A 116 -10.85 -13.12 11.11
C LYS A 116 -11.74 -13.60 9.96
N SER A 117 -13.05 -13.59 10.25
CA SER A 117 -14.09 -13.81 9.24
C SER A 117 -14.47 -12.50 8.55
N PRO A 118 -14.89 -12.56 7.27
CA PRO A 118 -15.01 -13.74 6.42
C PRO A 118 -13.67 -14.18 5.82
N LYS A 119 -13.65 -15.37 5.23
CA LYS A 119 -12.48 -15.85 4.47
C LYS A 119 -12.39 -15.09 3.14
N MET A 120 -11.20 -14.59 2.83
CA MET A 120 -10.87 -13.92 1.58
C MET A 120 -9.83 -14.78 0.84
N GLU A 121 -10.26 -15.92 0.30
CA GLU A 121 -9.36 -17.04 -0.09
C GLU A 121 -8.08 -16.63 -0.81
N ALA A 122 -8.17 -15.77 -1.84
CA ALA A 122 -7.00 -15.31 -2.59
C ALA A 122 -6.04 -14.45 -1.74
N ILE A 123 -6.57 -13.47 -1.01
CA ILE A 123 -5.77 -12.58 -0.14
C ILE A 123 -5.21 -13.37 1.05
N ASP A 124 -6.03 -14.20 1.71
CA ASP A 124 -5.61 -15.03 2.84
C ASP A 124 -4.48 -16.01 2.43
N THR A 125 -4.53 -16.56 1.21
CA THR A 125 -3.46 -17.43 0.67
C THR A 125 -2.16 -16.65 0.43
N ASN A 126 -2.24 -15.47 -0.19
CA ASN A 126 -1.05 -14.66 -0.44
C ASN A 126 -0.46 -14.09 0.85
N ALA A 127 -1.29 -13.77 1.85
CA ALA A 127 -0.88 -13.41 3.19
C ALA A 127 -0.13 -14.57 3.87
N GLN A 128 -0.61 -15.81 3.74
CA GLN A 128 0.09 -17.00 4.25
C GLN A 128 1.47 -17.17 3.60
N ASN A 129 1.57 -17.00 2.28
CA ASN A 129 2.85 -17.09 1.58
C ASN A 129 3.85 -16.03 2.06
N LEU A 130 3.37 -14.80 2.33
CA LEU A 130 4.17 -13.75 2.94
C LEU A 130 4.64 -14.14 4.35
N VAL A 131 3.73 -14.63 5.21
CA VAL A 131 4.07 -15.14 6.55
C VAL A 131 5.14 -16.23 6.50
N ASP A 132 5.00 -17.20 5.59
CA ASP A 132 5.97 -18.28 5.44
C ASP A 132 7.35 -17.75 5.04
N SER A 133 7.41 -16.76 4.14
CA SER A 133 8.67 -16.11 3.76
C SER A 133 9.30 -15.31 4.90
N LEU A 134 8.48 -14.60 5.69
CA LEU A 134 8.92 -13.86 6.88
C LEU A 134 9.50 -14.80 7.94
N ILE A 135 8.88 -15.97 8.16
CA ILE A 135 9.40 -16.99 9.09
C ILE A 135 10.78 -17.48 8.64
N GLN A 136 11.02 -17.66 7.34
CA GLN A 136 12.35 -18.05 6.86
C GLN A 136 13.38 -16.92 7.03
N GLU A 137 13.00 -15.68 6.77
CA GLU A 137 13.87 -14.51 7.01
C GLU A 137 14.23 -14.38 8.49
N GLN A 138 13.25 -14.51 9.39
CA GLN A 138 13.49 -14.48 10.84
C GLN A 138 14.46 -15.56 11.31
N LYS A 139 14.35 -16.78 10.75
CA LYS A 139 15.29 -17.89 11.05
C LYS A 139 16.72 -17.57 10.64
N VAL A 140 16.92 -17.00 9.45
CA VAL A 140 18.26 -16.62 8.98
C VAL A 140 18.83 -15.47 9.81
N LEU A 141 18.03 -14.46 10.15
CA LEU A 141 18.47 -13.39 11.05
C LEU A 141 18.85 -13.93 12.44
N THR A 142 18.10 -14.91 12.95
CA THR A 142 18.43 -15.58 14.21
C THR A 142 19.73 -16.38 14.10
N GLU A 143 19.98 -17.07 12.97
CA GLU A 143 21.26 -17.75 12.70
C GLU A 143 22.43 -16.76 12.69
N ILE A 144 22.23 -15.58 12.09
CA ILE A 144 23.22 -14.49 12.09
C ILE A 144 23.47 -14.00 13.52
N ASN A 145 22.41 -13.74 14.30
CA ASN A 145 22.55 -13.28 15.67
C ASN A 145 23.33 -14.30 16.53
N ASP A 146 22.96 -15.58 16.45
CA ASP A 146 23.61 -16.69 17.13
C ASP A 146 25.12 -16.80 16.79
N TYR A 147 25.49 -16.53 15.54
CA TYR A 147 26.88 -16.58 15.10
C TYR A 147 27.76 -15.53 15.80
N PHE A 148 27.19 -14.35 16.05
CA PHE A 148 27.86 -13.26 16.75
C PHE A 148 27.81 -13.43 18.27
N GLU A 149 26.64 -13.71 18.85
CA GLU A 149 26.46 -13.90 20.30
C GLU A 149 27.34 -15.02 20.87
N LYS A 150 27.45 -16.14 20.14
CA LYS A 150 28.26 -17.30 20.58
C LYS A 150 29.77 -17.10 20.33
N GLY A 151 30.17 -15.99 19.72
CA GLY A 151 31.58 -15.68 19.44
C GLY A 151 32.20 -16.48 18.29
N ASN A 152 31.39 -17.24 17.51
CA ASN A 152 31.88 -18.09 16.42
C ASN A 152 32.67 -17.32 15.37
N TYR A 153 32.28 -16.05 15.15
CA TYR A 153 32.94 -15.13 14.22
C TYR A 153 34.42 -14.87 14.53
N LYS A 154 34.85 -15.04 15.79
CA LYS A 154 36.27 -14.95 16.18
C LYS A 154 37.01 -16.24 15.83
N THR A 155 36.37 -17.38 16.05
CA THR A 155 36.96 -18.71 15.86
C THR A 155 37.25 -19.00 14.40
N ASP A 156 36.28 -18.72 13.52
CA ASP A 156 36.41 -18.94 12.08
C ASP A 156 36.97 -17.73 11.32
N LYS A 157 37.27 -16.65 12.05
CA LYS A 157 37.76 -15.37 11.55
C LYS A 157 36.86 -14.75 10.47
N LEU A 158 35.57 -14.62 10.76
CA LEU A 158 34.54 -14.11 9.84
C LEU A 158 34.32 -15.01 8.60
N GLY A 159 34.74 -16.27 8.67
CA GLY A 159 34.73 -17.20 7.54
C GLY A 159 33.34 -17.47 6.98
N ARG A 160 32.30 -17.44 7.84
CA ARG A 160 30.90 -17.69 7.43
C ARG A 160 30.10 -16.45 7.02
N VAL A 161 30.69 -15.26 7.09
CA VAL A 161 29.93 -14.02 6.83
C VAL A 161 29.38 -13.95 5.40
N ASP A 162 30.14 -14.41 4.39
CA ASP A 162 29.66 -14.39 3.00
C ASP A 162 28.49 -15.37 2.81
N GLU A 163 28.58 -16.58 3.37
CA GLU A 163 27.51 -17.58 3.39
C GLU A 163 26.23 -17.01 4.03
N LEU A 164 26.36 -16.37 5.19
CA LEU A 164 25.24 -15.79 5.93
C LEU A 164 24.60 -14.61 5.18
N ASN A 165 25.41 -13.73 4.59
CA ASN A 165 24.92 -12.64 3.76
C ASN A 165 24.18 -13.15 2.51
N ASP A 166 24.70 -14.19 1.86
CA ASP A 166 24.05 -14.76 0.68
C ASP A 166 22.74 -15.49 1.04
N LYS A 167 22.71 -16.22 2.16
CA LYS A 167 21.45 -16.76 2.72
C LYS A 167 20.44 -15.65 2.98
N TYR A 168 20.86 -14.55 3.62
CA TYR A 168 19.98 -13.43 3.93
C TYR A 168 19.42 -12.76 2.67
N LYS A 169 20.27 -12.51 1.65
CA LYS A 169 19.82 -11.94 0.36
C LYS A 169 18.74 -12.79 -0.30
N VAL A 170 18.84 -14.12 -0.23
CA VAL A 170 17.85 -15.03 -0.81
C VAL A 170 16.50 -14.92 -0.09
N VAL A 171 16.50 -15.00 1.25
CA VAL A 171 15.24 -14.91 2.02
C VAL A 171 14.62 -13.51 1.92
N LEU A 172 15.43 -12.45 1.91
CA LEU A 172 14.96 -11.08 1.71
C LEU A 172 14.29 -10.91 0.34
N ARG A 173 14.90 -11.42 -0.74
CA ARG A 173 14.30 -11.40 -2.07
C ARG A 173 12.96 -12.12 -2.11
N ASN A 174 12.88 -13.29 -1.49
CA ASN A 174 11.65 -14.06 -1.41
C ASN A 174 10.55 -13.33 -0.62
N ARG A 175 10.89 -12.65 0.49
CA ARG A 175 9.93 -11.80 1.21
C ARG A 175 9.41 -10.67 0.33
N LEU A 176 10.31 -9.94 -0.34
CA LEU A 176 9.93 -8.81 -1.19
C LEU A 176 9.00 -9.24 -2.34
N GLU A 177 9.26 -10.40 -2.95
CA GLU A 177 8.41 -10.96 -3.99
C GLU A 177 7.02 -11.33 -3.44
N ASN A 178 6.95 -12.02 -2.30
CA ASN A 178 5.67 -12.36 -1.67
C ASN A 178 4.91 -11.13 -1.18
N SER A 179 5.61 -10.11 -0.68
CA SER A 179 5.01 -8.82 -0.31
C SER A 179 4.34 -8.16 -1.51
N LYS A 180 5.01 -8.16 -2.67
CA LYS A 180 4.45 -7.64 -3.92
C LYS A 180 3.21 -8.43 -4.36
N ILE A 181 3.27 -9.76 -4.29
CA ILE A 181 2.12 -10.62 -4.63
C ILE A 181 0.92 -10.33 -3.71
N PHE A 182 1.16 -10.20 -2.40
CA PHE A 182 0.14 -9.84 -1.43
C PHE A 182 -0.48 -8.47 -1.74
N SER A 183 0.32 -7.42 -1.92
CA SER A 183 -0.15 -6.09 -2.28
C SER A 183 -0.93 -6.08 -3.61
N ASN A 184 -0.49 -6.84 -4.61
CA ASN A 184 -1.21 -6.96 -5.88
C ASN A 184 -2.59 -7.62 -5.70
N SER A 185 -2.71 -8.62 -4.82
CA SER A 185 -4.02 -9.23 -4.56
C SER A 185 -4.98 -8.30 -3.81
N LEU A 186 -4.45 -7.39 -2.98
CA LEU A 186 -5.22 -6.29 -2.40
C LEU A 186 -5.68 -5.31 -3.49
N HIS A 187 -4.85 -5.10 -4.53
CA HIS A 187 -5.20 -4.27 -5.67
C HIS A 187 -6.33 -4.84 -6.52
N GLU A 188 -6.21 -6.11 -6.91
CA GLU A 188 -7.25 -6.81 -7.66
C GLU A 188 -8.59 -6.81 -6.92
N PHE A 189 -8.55 -6.98 -5.59
CA PHE A 189 -9.75 -6.90 -4.76
C PHE A 189 -10.38 -5.51 -4.78
N ALA A 190 -9.59 -4.44 -4.63
CA ALA A 190 -10.08 -3.06 -4.71
C ALA A 190 -10.70 -2.76 -6.08
N GLU A 191 -10.06 -3.17 -7.17
CA GLU A 191 -10.62 -3.02 -8.51
C GLU A 191 -11.97 -3.71 -8.66
N ALA A 192 -12.08 -4.94 -8.14
CA ALA A 192 -13.32 -5.71 -8.19
C ALA A 192 -14.44 -5.03 -7.39
N ILE A 193 -14.13 -4.46 -6.22
CA ILE A 193 -15.07 -3.63 -5.45
C ILE A 193 -15.50 -2.42 -6.28
N ASN A 194 -14.55 -1.66 -6.80
CA ASN A 194 -14.81 -0.42 -7.53
C ASN A 194 -15.68 -0.66 -8.77
N LYS A 195 -15.40 -1.71 -9.55
CA LYS A 195 -16.20 -2.09 -10.73
C LYS A 195 -17.65 -2.42 -10.34
N LYS A 196 -17.86 -3.14 -9.25
CA LYS A 196 -19.21 -3.46 -8.74
C LYS A 196 -19.95 -2.23 -8.24
N MET A 197 -19.26 -1.37 -7.50
CA MET A 197 -19.84 -0.13 -6.97
C MET A 197 -20.23 0.82 -8.10
N GLU A 198 -19.40 0.96 -9.12
CA GLU A 198 -19.73 1.73 -10.33
C GLU A 198 -21.01 1.20 -10.99
N ALA A 199 -21.09 -0.11 -11.22
CA ALA A 199 -22.27 -0.73 -11.83
C ALA A 199 -23.54 -0.49 -10.98
N GLN A 200 -23.43 -0.58 -9.65
CA GLN A 200 -24.54 -0.34 -8.73
C GLN A 200 -24.98 1.13 -8.73
N LEU A 201 -24.05 2.08 -8.65
CA LEU A 201 -24.36 3.52 -8.71
C LEU A 201 -24.98 3.91 -10.05
N GLN A 202 -24.51 3.31 -11.15
CA GLN A 202 -25.10 3.51 -12.47
C GLN A 202 -26.54 3.00 -12.52
N LYS A 203 -26.80 1.81 -11.99
CA LYS A 203 -28.15 1.23 -11.90
C LYS A 203 -29.09 2.06 -11.03
N ASP A 204 -28.58 2.60 -9.92
CA ASP A 204 -29.34 3.42 -8.97
C ASP A 204 -29.53 4.88 -9.44
N GLY A 205 -28.96 5.25 -10.60
CA GLY A 205 -29.01 6.62 -11.12
C GLY A 205 -28.27 7.65 -10.25
N LYS A 206 -27.31 7.20 -9.44
CA LYS A 206 -26.50 8.02 -8.52
C LYS A 206 -25.31 8.66 -9.24
N THR A 207 -25.62 9.53 -10.20
CA THR A 207 -24.65 10.15 -11.10
C THR A 207 -23.61 11.02 -10.37
N ALA A 208 -23.98 11.76 -9.33
CA ALA A 208 -23.05 12.60 -8.57
C ALA A 208 -22.02 11.73 -7.83
N THR A 209 -22.48 10.72 -7.10
CA THR A 209 -21.61 9.77 -6.38
C THR A 209 -20.74 8.97 -7.34
N LEU A 210 -21.29 8.55 -8.50
CA LEU A 210 -20.54 7.84 -9.53
C LEU A 210 -19.39 8.69 -10.10
N ASN A 211 -19.63 9.97 -10.38
CA ASN A 211 -18.60 10.88 -10.87
C ASN A 211 -17.48 11.06 -9.84
N ILE A 212 -17.82 11.15 -8.55
CA ILE A 212 -16.83 11.23 -7.47
C ILE A 212 -16.00 9.96 -7.40
N LEU A 213 -16.63 8.77 -7.41
CA LEU A 213 -15.93 7.49 -7.42
C LEU A 213 -14.95 7.38 -8.61
N LYS A 214 -15.39 7.75 -9.82
CA LYS A 214 -14.52 7.73 -11.02
C LYS A 214 -13.33 8.66 -10.88
N PHE A 215 -13.55 9.87 -10.35
CA PHE A 215 -12.46 10.82 -10.12
C PHE A 215 -11.44 10.28 -9.11
N VAL A 216 -11.93 9.74 -7.99
CA VAL A 216 -11.10 9.12 -6.96
C VAL A 216 -10.27 7.95 -7.55
N ASN A 217 -10.88 7.09 -8.35
CA ASN A 217 -10.17 5.97 -8.99
C ASN A 217 -9.09 6.46 -9.96
N SER A 218 -9.36 7.50 -10.75
CA SER A 218 -8.34 8.09 -11.63
C SER A 218 -7.23 8.80 -10.84
N ALA A 219 -7.53 9.37 -9.67
CA ALA A 219 -6.52 9.91 -8.76
C ALA A 219 -5.58 8.82 -8.24
N ASN A 220 -6.12 7.66 -7.86
CA ASN A 220 -5.34 6.50 -7.44
C ASN A 220 -4.46 5.96 -8.58
N GLY A 221 -4.99 5.88 -9.80
CA GLY A 221 -4.20 5.45 -10.97
C GLY A 221 -3.04 6.41 -11.29
N PHE A 222 -3.22 7.72 -11.05
CA PHE A 222 -2.11 8.67 -11.15
C PHE A 222 -1.09 8.47 -10.04
N GLU A 223 -1.52 8.28 -8.80
CA GLU A 223 -0.63 8.02 -7.66
C GLU A 223 0.24 6.78 -7.91
N GLU A 224 -0.34 5.70 -8.40
CA GLU A 224 0.38 4.48 -8.75
C GLU A 224 1.45 4.74 -9.83
N ALA A 225 1.10 5.44 -10.91
CA ALA A 225 2.07 5.81 -11.94
C ALA A 225 3.17 6.77 -11.40
N ALA A 226 2.81 7.68 -10.49
CA ALA A 226 3.70 8.72 -9.99
C ALA A 226 4.62 8.26 -8.86
N PHE A 227 4.18 7.32 -8.04
CA PHE A 227 4.82 7.00 -6.77
C PHE A 227 5.08 5.49 -6.60
N SER A 228 4.92 4.68 -7.65
CA SER A 228 5.22 3.23 -7.64
C SER A 228 6.63 2.86 -7.18
N LYS A 229 7.55 3.83 -7.15
CA LYS A 229 8.96 3.65 -6.82
C LYS A 229 9.46 4.71 -5.84
N ASN A 230 10.59 4.38 -5.20
CA ASN A 230 11.21 5.20 -4.15
C ASN A 230 11.98 6.44 -4.67
N ASN A 231 11.73 6.88 -5.91
CA ASN A 231 12.32 8.09 -6.47
C ASN A 231 11.34 8.78 -7.43
N LEU A 232 11.55 10.07 -7.68
CA LEU A 232 10.74 10.87 -8.60
C LEU A 232 11.44 11.10 -9.94
N ASN A 233 12.29 10.16 -10.36
CA ASN A 233 13.01 10.23 -11.63
C ASN A 233 12.35 9.29 -12.63
N PHE A 234 11.72 9.83 -13.68
CA PHE A 234 10.94 9.04 -14.63
C PHE A 234 11.71 8.82 -15.93
N ASP A 235 11.72 7.59 -16.44
CA ASP A 235 12.16 7.26 -17.78
C ASP A 235 11.06 7.55 -18.83
N GLU A 236 11.37 7.38 -20.11
CA GLU A 236 10.43 7.69 -21.20
C GLU A 236 9.15 6.86 -21.17
N GLU A 237 9.19 5.61 -20.71
CA GLU A 237 8.01 4.75 -20.64
C GLU A 237 7.13 5.17 -19.46
N GLU A 238 7.73 5.40 -18.30
CA GLU A 238 7.04 5.87 -17.11
C GLU A 238 6.42 7.26 -17.31
N VAL A 239 7.07 8.15 -18.08
CA VAL A 239 6.48 9.46 -18.45
C VAL A 239 5.20 9.27 -19.29
N LYS A 240 5.16 8.27 -20.20
CA LYS A 240 3.96 7.98 -21.00
C LYS A 240 2.84 7.42 -20.12
N GLU A 241 3.17 6.56 -19.17
CA GLU A 241 2.19 6.04 -18.19
C GLU A 241 1.62 7.16 -17.32
N LEU A 242 2.48 8.04 -16.81
CA LEU A 242 2.07 9.21 -16.02
C LEU A 242 1.19 10.17 -16.84
N GLU A 243 1.50 10.38 -18.11
CA GLU A 243 0.69 11.18 -19.02
C GLU A 243 -0.69 10.56 -19.27
N LYS A 244 -0.74 9.24 -19.49
CA LYS A 244 -2.01 8.51 -19.65
C LYS A 244 -2.86 8.64 -18.39
N ALA A 245 -2.28 8.40 -17.21
CA ALA A 245 -2.99 8.51 -15.94
C ALA A 245 -3.49 9.94 -15.68
N ASN A 246 -2.68 10.96 -15.98
CA ASN A 246 -3.10 12.36 -15.87
C ASN A 246 -4.28 12.65 -16.81
N ASN A 247 -4.23 12.18 -18.07
CA ASN A 247 -5.32 12.39 -19.02
C ASN A 247 -6.64 11.76 -18.57
N GLU A 248 -6.61 10.59 -17.94
CA GLU A 248 -7.77 9.94 -17.35
C GLU A 248 -8.33 10.77 -16.18
N LEU A 249 -7.45 11.23 -15.29
CA LEU A 249 -7.81 12.11 -14.16
C LEU A 249 -8.44 13.42 -14.62
N GLN A 250 -7.85 14.10 -15.62
CA GLN A 250 -8.40 15.34 -16.17
C GLN A 250 -9.77 15.14 -16.80
N LYS A 251 -10.01 13.98 -17.44
CA LYS A 251 -11.34 13.64 -17.98
C LYS A 251 -12.36 13.45 -16.86
N ALA A 252 -11.99 12.73 -15.80
CA ALA A 252 -12.87 12.56 -14.64
C ALA A 252 -13.15 13.88 -13.91
N TYR A 253 -12.14 14.75 -13.78
CA TYR A 253 -12.27 16.06 -13.15
C TYR A 253 -13.30 16.94 -13.85
N LYS A 254 -13.39 16.91 -15.19
CA LYS A 254 -14.39 17.70 -15.93
C LYS A 254 -15.83 17.39 -15.48
N ASN A 255 -16.12 16.14 -15.11
CA ASN A 255 -17.42 15.75 -14.59
C ASN A 255 -17.67 16.38 -13.21
N ILE A 256 -16.68 16.35 -12.31
CA ILE A 256 -16.74 17.03 -11.00
C ILE A 256 -16.88 18.55 -11.18
N ALA A 257 -16.13 19.14 -12.11
CA ALA A 257 -16.18 20.56 -12.42
C ALA A 257 -17.57 20.99 -12.93
N GLY A 258 -18.25 20.14 -13.70
CA GLY A 258 -19.60 20.38 -14.22
C GLY A 258 -20.75 20.07 -13.25
N MET A 259 -20.50 19.38 -12.13
CA MET A 259 -21.54 19.09 -11.13
C MET A 259 -22.00 20.37 -10.42
N THR A 260 -23.31 20.45 -10.13
CA THR A 260 -23.92 21.52 -9.33
C THR A 260 -24.25 21.04 -7.91
N VAL A 261 -24.48 22.00 -7.00
CA VAL A 261 -24.94 21.72 -5.64
C VAL A 261 -26.27 20.97 -5.65
N GLU A 262 -27.15 21.25 -6.59
CA GLU A 262 -28.45 20.56 -6.74
C GLU A 262 -28.28 19.10 -7.15
N ASN A 263 -27.27 18.77 -7.98
CA ASN A 263 -26.95 17.37 -8.28
C ASN A 263 -26.53 16.62 -7.00
N ALA A 264 -25.69 17.25 -6.19
CA ALA A 264 -25.18 16.68 -4.94
C ALA A 264 -26.30 16.48 -3.89
N LYS A 265 -27.16 17.50 -3.71
CA LYS A 265 -28.29 17.45 -2.76
C LYS A 265 -29.29 16.33 -3.07
N LYS A 266 -29.51 16.00 -4.34
CA LYS A 266 -30.37 14.86 -4.75
C LYS A 266 -29.85 13.50 -4.28
N GLU A 267 -28.57 13.43 -3.93
CA GLU A 267 -27.91 12.22 -3.45
C GLU A 267 -27.50 12.34 -1.97
N ASN A 268 -28.10 13.28 -1.23
CA ASN A 268 -27.85 13.55 0.18
C ASN A 268 -26.42 13.98 0.51
N ILE A 269 -25.66 14.47 -0.48
CA ILE A 269 -24.35 15.06 -0.24
C ILE A 269 -24.57 16.48 0.28
N SER A 270 -24.02 16.79 1.46
CA SER A 270 -24.16 18.12 2.05
C SER A 270 -23.46 19.18 1.19
N GLU A 271 -23.91 20.43 1.28
CA GLU A 271 -23.28 21.53 0.54
C GLU A 271 -21.82 21.76 0.97
N SER A 272 -21.54 21.53 2.26
CA SER A 272 -20.17 21.60 2.80
C SER A 272 -19.28 20.51 2.19
N ASP A 273 -19.76 19.26 2.16
CA ASP A 273 -18.99 18.14 1.61
C ASP A 273 -18.80 18.27 0.10
N PHE A 274 -19.84 18.71 -0.62
CA PHE A 274 -19.75 18.98 -2.04
C PHE A 274 -18.70 20.07 -2.36
N LYS A 275 -18.67 21.15 -1.56
CA LYS A 275 -17.67 22.20 -1.72
C LYS A 275 -16.24 21.66 -1.51
N LYS A 276 -16.03 20.86 -0.47
CA LYS A 276 -14.72 20.23 -0.21
C LYS A 276 -14.32 19.29 -1.34
N ILE A 277 -15.21 18.44 -1.84
CA ILE A 277 -14.96 17.58 -3.00
C ILE A 277 -14.49 18.41 -4.20
N LYS A 278 -15.20 19.51 -4.51
CA LYS A 278 -14.84 20.39 -5.64
C LYS A 278 -13.46 21.00 -5.46
N GLU A 279 -13.15 21.49 -4.26
CA GLU A 279 -11.87 22.11 -3.93
C GLU A 279 -10.71 21.10 -3.99
N SER A 280 -10.86 19.94 -3.34
CA SER A 280 -9.86 18.87 -3.33
C SER A 280 -9.65 18.28 -4.73
N SER A 281 -10.72 18.01 -5.48
CA SER A 281 -10.61 17.52 -6.86
C SER A 281 -9.92 18.52 -7.78
N LYS A 282 -10.18 19.82 -7.61
CA LYS A 282 -9.48 20.88 -8.35
C LYS A 282 -7.99 20.90 -8.00
N ALA A 283 -7.67 20.90 -6.70
CA ALA A 283 -6.30 20.91 -6.23
C ALA A 283 -5.52 19.68 -6.74
N LEU A 284 -6.11 18.48 -6.67
CA LEU A 284 -5.50 17.27 -7.24
C LEU A 284 -5.25 17.44 -8.74
N SER A 285 -6.28 17.81 -9.50
CA SER A 285 -6.20 17.97 -10.95
C SER A 285 -5.12 18.96 -11.39
N GLU A 286 -4.97 20.08 -10.69
CA GLU A 286 -3.95 21.08 -10.97
C GLU A 286 -2.55 20.60 -10.59
N ASN A 287 -2.39 19.93 -9.44
CA ASN A 287 -1.07 19.46 -9.01
C ASN A 287 -0.59 18.26 -9.82
N THR A 288 -1.46 17.36 -10.31
CA THR A 288 -1.02 16.27 -11.21
C THR A 288 -0.52 16.82 -12.56
N GLN A 289 -1.15 17.87 -13.09
CA GLN A 289 -0.68 18.55 -14.30
C GLN A 289 0.66 19.26 -14.08
N LYS A 290 0.84 19.94 -12.94
CA LYS A 290 2.10 20.57 -12.57
C LYS A 290 3.21 19.55 -12.40
N MET A 291 2.92 18.42 -11.73
CA MET A 291 3.88 17.33 -11.58
C MET A 291 4.30 16.78 -12.95
N LEU A 292 3.35 16.44 -13.83
CA LEU A 292 3.66 15.94 -15.17
C LEU A 292 4.49 16.93 -15.99
N THR A 293 4.17 18.23 -15.90
CA THR A 293 4.96 19.30 -16.55
C THR A 293 6.37 19.38 -15.97
N GLY A 294 6.49 19.31 -14.64
CA GLY A 294 7.78 19.29 -13.95
C GLY A 294 8.63 18.10 -14.37
N VAL A 295 8.03 16.91 -14.47
CA VAL A 295 8.70 15.69 -14.94
C VAL A 295 9.20 15.87 -16.38
N LYS A 296 8.34 16.32 -17.30
CA LYS A 296 8.69 16.56 -18.72
C LYS A 296 9.80 17.61 -18.89
N ASN A 297 9.82 18.61 -18.02
CA ASN A 297 10.82 19.68 -18.03
C ASN A 297 12.06 19.37 -17.16
N GLN A 298 12.12 18.18 -16.55
CA GLN A 298 13.17 17.80 -15.60
C GLN A 298 13.33 18.79 -14.42
N ASN A 299 12.26 19.48 -14.03
CA ASN A 299 12.24 20.39 -12.88
C ASN A 299 11.88 19.62 -11.60
N ILE A 300 12.91 19.09 -10.92
CA ILE A 300 12.72 18.28 -9.71
C ILE A 300 12.02 19.04 -8.57
N GLN A 301 12.20 20.36 -8.46
CA GLN A 301 11.58 21.15 -7.40
C GLN A 301 10.06 21.19 -7.58
N ASP A 302 9.59 21.42 -8.81
CA ASP A 302 8.17 21.41 -9.14
C ASP A 302 7.56 20.02 -8.91
N VAL A 303 8.30 18.96 -9.25
CA VAL A 303 7.87 17.57 -9.04
C VAL A 303 7.68 17.27 -7.56
N VAL A 304 8.64 17.65 -6.70
CA VAL A 304 8.57 17.42 -5.25
C VAL A 304 7.44 18.22 -4.60
N ILE A 305 7.31 19.51 -4.93
CA ILE A 305 6.24 20.36 -4.40
C ILE A 305 4.87 19.81 -4.81
N SER A 306 4.73 19.45 -6.10
CA SER A 306 3.47 18.90 -6.62
C SER A 306 3.14 17.57 -5.96
N ALA A 307 4.12 16.68 -5.77
CA ALA A 307 3.93 15.41 -5.08
C ALA A 307 3.38 15.60 -3.65
N SER A 308 3.97 16.51 -2.87
CA SER A 308 3.49 16.83 -1.53
C SER A 308 2.05 17.36 -1.53
N ASN A 309 1.71 18.23 -2.48
CA ASN A 309 0.38 18.80 -2.58
C ASN A 309 -0.67 17.76 -3.03
N ILE A 310 -0.29 16.83 -3.92
CA ILE A 310 -1.15 15.72 -4.35
C ILE A 310 -1.53 14.86 -3.15
N LEU A 311 -0.55 14.47 -2.33
CA LEU A 311 -0.81 13.64 -1.15
C LEU A 311 -1.75 14.33 -0.16
N SER A 312 -1.51 15.61 0.14
CA SER A 312 -2.39 16.38 1.03
C SER A 312 -3.82 16.47 0.48
N ALA A 313 -3.98 16.85 -0.79
CA ALA A 313 -5.29 17.02 -1.40
C ALA A 313 -6.05 15.68 -1.53
N LYS A 314 -5.33 14.58 -1.69
CA LYS A 314 -5.90 13.22 -1.70
C LYS A 314 -6.45 12.86 -0.33
N THR A 315 -5.68 13.03 0.74
CA THR A 315 -6.14 12.77 2.11
C THR A 315 -7.41 13.55 2.44
N ASP A 316 -7.49 14.82 2.05
CA ASP A 316 -8.71 15.63 2.24
C ASP A 316 -9.91 15.07 1.48
N LEU A 317 -9.71 14.67 0.21
CA LEU A 317 -10.77 14.09 -0.62
C LEU A 317 -11.26 12.75 -0.05
N GLU A 318 -10.33 11.89 0.37
CA GLU A 318 -10.62 10.59 0.96
C GLU A 318 -11.44 10.72 2.25
N ASN A 319 -11.05 11.65 3.12
CA ASN A 319 -11.79 11.90 4.36
C ASN A 319 -13.24 12.28 4.10
N VAL A 320 -13.50 13.13 3.10
CA VAL A 320 -14.87 13.53 2.73
C VAL A 320 -15.62 12.39 2.05
N PHE A 321 -14.98 11.70 1.10
CA PHE A 321 -15.61 10.62 0.36
C PHE A 321 -15.99 9.44 1.27
N ASN A 322 -15.11 9.06 2.20
CA ASN A 322 -15.39 8.02 3.19
C ASN A 322 -16.62 8.37 4.03
N VAL A 323 -16.74 9.63 4.48
CA VAL A 323 -17.94 10.08 5.22
C VAL A 323 -19.22 9.92 4.39
N LEU A 324 -19.19 10.26 3.09
CA LEU A 324 -20.37 10.13 2.22
C LEU A 324 -20.84 8.68 2.02
N LEU A 325 -19.92 7.73 2.11
CA LEU A 325 -20.20 6.31 1.96
C LEU A 325 -20.65 5.66 3.27
N ILE A 326 -20.30 6.28 4.40
CA ILE A 326 -20.69 5.89 5.76
C ILE A 326 -22.07 6.45 6.15
N GLN A 327 -22.51 7.58 5.59
CA GLN A 327 -23.75 8.30 5.98
C GLN A 327 -25.07 7.64 5.51
N LYS A 328 -25.27 6.34 5.69
CA LYS A 328 -26.59 5.71 5.51
C LYS A 328 -27.14 5.04 6.75
#